data_AF-A0A839HFJ9-F1
#
_entry.id   AF-A0A839HFJ9-F1
#
_cell.length_a   1.000
_cell.length_b   1.000
_cell.length_c   1.000
_cell.angle_alpha   90.00
_cell.angle_beta   90.00
_cell.angle_gamma   90.00
#
_symmetry.space_group_name_H-M   'P 1'
#
loop_
_entity.id
_entity.type
_entity.pdbx_description
1 polymer ?
#
loop_
_entity_poly.entity_id
_entity_poly.type
_entity_poly.pdbx_seq_one_letter_code
_entity_poly.pdbx_strand_id
1 'polypeptide(L)'
;KRTTLVEKVQFFIRIFNQSVAAGEPDYSIKWSSTLQNINRPLYFDSQFIMQILWRPFVRKYFYADKSCNDRLTKLHYQIYGHQLKANNNTMILPGLPLGIPFSLWAVSIPTDYHFLGYSSLFPLWIYADDGTQHDNITDWSLNYFQQRYHDTTITKWAIFDYVYAVLHDSRYRQQFALNLKSEFPRIPTHPDFWAWSRIGGELVQLHAEFETVPPWPLKRVEQEIKMPPKCRLKANKTDGTIEIDSATTLMEIPASAWEYQLGTRTALEWVLDQYKERPPKDPTIRAQFNTYQFADYKEQVIELLARVCRVSVATVNKMQQLAQLRW
;
A
#
# COMPACT_ATOMS: atom_id res chain seq x y z
N LYS A 1 -14.92 -0.38 -9.22
CA LYS A 1 -15.76 0.84 -9.22
C LYS A 1 -16.49 0.98 -7.88
N ARG A 2 -16.90 2.20 -7.49
CA ARG A 2 -17.67 2.45 -6.26
C ARG A 2 -19.05 1.80 -6.30
N THR A 3 -19.74 1.91 -7.44
CA THR A 3 -21.07 1.33 -7.68
C THR A 3 -21.09 -0.18 -7.42
N THR A 4 -20.14 -0.92 -8.00
CA THR A 4 -20.01 -2.37 -7.77
C THR A 4 -19.81 -2.73 -6.29
N LEU A 5 -19.14 -1.88 -5.49
CA LEU A 5 -19.01 -2.14 -4.05
C LEU A 5 -20.36 -1.92 -3.35
N VAL A 6 -21.07 -0.84 -3.68
CA VAL A 6 -22.40 -0.54 -3.12
C VAL A 6 -23.35 -1.71 -3.35
N GLU A 7 -23.44 -2.18 -4.59
CA GLU A 7 -24.30 -3.30 -4.97
C GLU A 7 -23.95 -4.58 -4.20
N LYS A 8 -22.65 -4.89 -4.06
CA LYS A 8 -22.18 -6.05 -3.28
C LYS A 8 -22.55 -5.96 -1.81
N VAL A 9 -22.36 -4.80 -1.19
CA VAL A 9 -22.66 -4.61 0.24
C VAL A 9 -24.17 -4.64 0.47
N GLN A 10 -24.96 -4.01 -0.39
CA GLN A 10 -26.42 -4.06 -0.28
C GLN A 10 -26.95 -5.48 -0.48
N PHE A 11 -26.40 -6.24 -1.43
CA PHE A 11 -26.69 -7.66 -1.58
C PHE A 11 -26.34 -8.42 -0.30
N PHE A 12 -25.11 -8.24 0.22
CA PHE A 12 -24.64 -8.92 1.42
C PHE A 12 -25.54 -8.65 2.63
N ILE A 13 -25.88 -7.38 2.90
CA ILE A 13 -26.73 -6.98 4.02
C ILE A 13 -28.14 -7.55 3.88
N ARG A 14 -28.71 -7.53 2.66
CA ARG A 14 -30.04 -8.10 2.40
C ARG A 14 -30.08 -9.59 2.74
N ILE A 15 -29.12 -10.36 2.22
CA ILE A 15 -29.05 -11.80 2.49
C ILE A 15 -28.79 -12.07 3.98
N PHE A 16 -27.86 -11.34 4.61
CA PHE A 16 -27.59 -11.47 6.03
C PHE A 16 -28.84 -11.24 6.88
N ASN A 17 -29.59 -10.16 6.63
CA ASN A 17 -30.81 -9.84 7.37
C ASN A 17 -31.89 -10.92 7.18
N GLN A 18 -32.00 -11.49 5.98
CA GLN A 18 -32.92 -12.61 5.72
C GLN A 18 -32.52 -13.85 6.53
N SER A 19 -31.22 -14.19 6.58
CA SER A 19 -30.70 -15.30 7.39
C SER A 19 -30.95 -15.10 8.88
N VAL A 20 -30.72 -13.90 9.41
CA VAL A 20 -30.99 -13.59 10.82
C VAL A 20 -32.49 -13.72 11.14
N ALA A 21 -33.36 -13.22 10.26
CA ALA A 21 -34.81 -13.33 10.44
C ALA A 21 -35.32 -14.78 10.37
N ALA A 22 -34.72 -15.61 9.51
CA ALA A 22 -35.07 -17.02 9.35
C ALA A 22 -34.43 -17.94 10.40
N GLY A 23 -33.34 -17.50 11.05
CA GLY A 23 -32.53 -18.34 11.93
C GLY A 23 -31.64 -19.35 11.20
N GLU A 24 -31.49 -19.22 9.87
CA GLU A 24 -30.73 -20.15 9.02
C GLU A 24 -29.71 -19.39 8.14
N PRO A 25 -28.42 -19.79 8.12
CA PRO A 25 -27.41 -19.10 7.32
C PRO A 25 -27.53 -19.41 5.81
N ASP A 26 -27.57 -18.36 5.00
CA ASP A 26 -27.49 -18.44 3.54
C ASP A 26 -26.01 -18.34 3.11
N TYR A 27 -25.49 -19.38 2.46
CA TYR A 27 -24.09 -19.47 2.04
C TYR A 27 -23.80 -18.81 0.68
N SER A 28 -24.77 -18.10 0.09
CA SER A 28 -24.50 -17.18 -1.02
C SER A 28 -23.69 -15.97 -0.57
N ILE A 29 -23.62 -15.69 0.74
CA ILE A 29 -22.68 -14.75 1.36
C ILE A 29 -21.62 -15.50 2.17
N LYS A 30 -20.47 -14.85 2.34
CA LYS A 30 -19.37 -15.39 3.15
C LYS A 30 -19.60 -15.07 4.63
N TRP A 31 -19.79 -16.12 5.42
CA TRP A 31 -19.87 -16.03 6.88
C TRP A 31 -18.49 -15.96 7.52
N SER A 32 -18.42 -15.26 8.65
CA SER A 32 -17.25 -15.21 9.53
C SER A 32 -17.69 -15.35 10.99
N SER A 33 -16.74 -15.62 11.88
CA SER A 33 -17.03 -15.71 13.31
C SER A 33 -17.60 -14.41 13.88
N THR A 34 -17.13 -13.25 13.41
CA THR A 34 -17.70 -11.94 13.81
C THR A 34 -19.15 -11.85 13.38
N LEU A 35 -19.45 -12.23 12.15
CA LEU A 35 -20.80 -12.14 11.58
C LEU A 35 -21.79 -13.08 12.28
N GLN A 36 -21.35 -14.28 12.66
CA GLN A 36 -22.16 -15.27 13.39
C GLN A 36 -22.60 -14.78 14.78
N ASN A 37 -21.86 -13.86 15.39
CA ASN A 37 -22.19 -13.31 16.70
C ASN A 37 -23.17 -12.13 16.64
N ILE A 38 -23.64 -11.74 15.45
CA ILE A 38 -24.55 -10.62 15.25
C ILE A 38 -25.98 -11.14 15.13
N ASN A 39 -26.81 -10.88 16.14
CA ASN A 39 -28.22 -11.26 16.16
C ASN A 39 -29.17 -10.05 15.99
N ARG A 40 -28.77 -9.10 15.15
CA ARG A 40 -29.55 -7.89 14.86
C ARG A 40 -29.42 -7.54 13.37
N PRO A 41 -30.40 -6.85 12.77
CA PRO A 41 -30.29 -6.41 11.39
C PRO A 41 -29.13 -5.42 11.20
N LEU A 42 -28.50 -5.49 10.03
CA LEU A 42 -27.53 -4.53 9.54
C LEU A 42 -28.20 -3.57 8.56
N TYR A 43 -27.66 -2.35 8.49
CA TYR A 43 -28.14 -1.30 7.59
C TYR A 43 -26.98 -0.76 6.79
N PHE A 44 -27.21 -0.56 5.50
CA PHE A 44 -26.22 0.05 4.64
C PHE A 44 -26.08 1.54 4.97
N ASP A 45 -24.84 2.00 5.17
CA ASP A 45 -24.53 3.42 5.28
C ASP A 45 -23.38 3.79 4.33
N SER A 46 -23.69 4.67 3.38
CA SER A 46 -22.72 5.14 2.40
C SER A 46 -21.52 5.89 3.02
N GLN A 47 -21.63 6.37 4.26
CA GLN A 47 -20.55 7.03 5.00
C GLN A 47 -19.38 6.08 5.32
N PHE A 48 -19.63 4.77 5.41
CA PHE A 48 -18.58 3.77 5.61
C PHE A 48 -17.81 3.45 4.33
N ILE A 49 -18.21 3.97 3.17
CA ILE A 49 -17.46 3.79 1.93
C ILE A 49 -16.27 4.73 1.93
N MET A 50 -15.09 4.15 1.82
CA MET A 50 -13.83 4.89 1.74
C MET A 50 -12.88 4.24 0.73
N GLN A 51 -11.76 4.90 0.45
CA GLN A 51 -10.67 4.33 -0.34
C GLN A 51 -9.55 3.87 0.59
N ILE A 52 -8.96 2.72 0.25
CA ILE A 52 -7.79 2.17 0.92
C ILE A 52 -6.75 1.76 -0.13
N LEU A 53 -5.50 1.61 0.29
CA LEU A 53 -4.48 0.94 -0.52
C LEU A 53 -4.58 -0.58 -0.31
N TRP A 54 -5.10 -1.27 -1.33
CA TRP A 54 -5.27 -2.72 -1.30
C TRP A 54 -3.93 -3.45 -1.43
N ARG A 55 -3.10 -3.01 -2.37
CA ARG A 55 -1.73 -3.50 -2.64
C ARG A 55 -0.88 -2.29 -3.04
N PRO A 56 0.45 -2.43 -3.11
CA PRO A 56 1.31 -1.34 -3.59
C PRO A 56 0.76 -0.76 -4.88
N PHE A 57 0.58 0.56 -4.92
CA PHE A 57 0.07 1.34 -6.05
C PHE A 57 -1.40 1.11 -6.43
N VAL A 58 -2.17 0.35 -5.65
CA VAL A 58 -3.54 -0.04 -6.01
C VAL A 58 -4.54 0.41 -4.97
N ARG A 59 -5.31 1.44 -5.31
CA ARG A 59 -6.47 1.86 -4.53
C ARG A 59 -7.70 1.02 -4.83
N LYS A 60 -8.47 0.72 -3.79
CA LYS A 60 -9.82 0.15 -3.91
C LYS A 60 -10.79 0.85 -2.98
N TYR A 61 -12.06 0.83 -3.38
CA TYR A 61 -13.13 1.17 -2.45
C TYR A 61 -13.31 0.03 -1.44
N PHE A 62 -13.57 0.40 -0.19
CA PHE A 62 -13.73 -0.48 0.96
C PHE A 62 -14.91 0.02 1.81
N TYR A 63 -15.65 -0.92 2.42
CA TYR A 63 -16.79 -0.64 3.27
C TYR A 63 -16.39 -0.87 4.73
N ALA A 64 -16.09 0.22 5.45
CA ALA A 64 -15.46 0.20 6.77
C ALA A 64 -16.46 0.11 7.94
N ASP A 65 -17.48 -0.73 7.81
CA ASP A 65 -18.41 -1.04 8.89
C ASP A 65 -17.80 -2.14 9.80
N LYS A 66 -17.75 -1.91 11.11
CA LYS A 66 -17.19 -2.87 12.08
C LYS A 66 -17.91 -4.22 12.07
N SER A 67 -19.21 -4.23 11.78
CA SER A 67 -20.04 -5.44 11.70
C SER A 67 -19.70 -6.29 10.48
N CYS A 68 -19.21 -5.66 9.41
CA CYS A 68 -18.87 -6.33 8.15
C CYS A 68 -17.37 -6.67 8.03
N ASN A 69 -16.56 -6.42 9.07
CA ASN A 69 -15.11 -6.58 9.01
C ASN A 69 -14.54 -7.26 10.27
N ASP A 70 -13.98 -8.46 10.11
CA ASP A 70 -13.45 -9.26 11.23
C ASP A 70 -12.29 -8.62 12.01
N ARG A 71 -11.55 -7.72 11.35
CA ARG A 71 -10.28 -7.16 11.87
C ARG A 71 -10.19 -5.65 11.76
N LEU A 72 -11.33 -4.95 11.73
CA LEU A 72 -11.36 -3.49 11.86
C LEU A 72 -11.30 -3.07 13.34
N THR A 73 -10.10 -3.12 13.92
CA THR A 73 -9.85 -2.94 15.36
C THR A 73 -9.65 -1.47 15.78
N LYS A 74 -9.62 -1.22 17.10
CA LYS A 74 -9.31 0.10 17.69
C LYS A 74 -8.01 0.72 17.14
N LEU A 75 -7.00 -0.11 16.83
CA LEU A 75 -5.72 0.36 16.28
C LEU A 75 -5.90 1.14 14.96
N HIS A 76 -6.82 0.72 14.09
CA HIS A 76 -7.05 1.44 12.83
C HIS A 76 -7.62 2.85 13.10
N TYR A 77 -8.52 2.98 14.06
CA TYR A 77 -9.10 4.27 14.47
C TYR A 77 -8.08 5.14 15.21
N GLN A 78 -7.15 4.53 15.97
CA GLN A 78 -6.04 5.27 16.58
C GLN A 78 -5.05 5.77 15.52
N ILE A 79 -4.86 5.07 14.40
CA ILE A 79 -3.96 5.53 13.35
C ILE A 79 -4.61 6.59 12.47
N TYR A 80 -5.86 6.37 12.04
CA TYR A 80 -6.51 7.18 10.99
C TYR A 80 -7.72 7.99 11.51
N GLY A 81 -7.85 8.13 12.82
CA GLY A 81 -8.95 8.82 13.50
C GLY A 81 -10.27 8.04 13.53
N HIS A 82 -11.25 8.54 14.29
CA HIS A 82 -12.56 7.88 14.48
C HIS A 82 -13.33 7.61 13.19
N GLN A 83 -13.09 8.40 12.15
CA GLN A 83 -13.72 8.24 10.84
C GLN A 83 -12.84 7.48 9.83
N LEU A 84 -11.62 7.08 10.21
CA LEU A 84 -10.60 6.47 9.34
C LEU A 84 -10.19 7.35 8.15
N LYS A 85 -10.38 8.67 8.26
CA LYS A 85 -10.15 9.65 7.18
C LYS A 85 -8.97 10.57 7.44
N ALA A 86 -8.36 10.51 8.63
CA ALA A 86 -7.21 11.33 8.92
C ALA A 86 -5.99 10.80 8.15
N ASN A 87 -5.30 11.68 7.43
CA ASN A 87 -4.03 11.32 6.82
C ASN A 87 -2.99 11.13 7.94
N ASN A 88 -2.17 10.08 7.81
CA ASN A 88 -1.11 9.79 8.78
C ASN A 88 0.04 9.05 8.11
N ASN A 89 1.23 9.66 8.10
CA ASN A 89 2.43 9.01 7.56
C ASN A 89 2.73 7.76 8.37
N THR A 90 2.58 6.61 7.72
CA THR A 90 2.69 5.30 8.35
C THR A 90 3.68 4.45 7.58
N MET A 91 4.75 4.03 8.25
CA MET A 91 5.67 3.03 7.70
C MET A 91 5.00 1.66 7.75
N ILE A 92 5.11 0.92 6.65
CA ILE A 92 4.60 -0.44 6.55
C ILE A 92 5.78 -1.38 6.37
N LEU A 93 5.87 -2.37 7.27
CA LEU A 93 6.80 -3.48 7.17
C LEU A 93 6.05 -4.80 6.97
N PRO A 94 6.64 -5.76 6.24
CA PRO A 94 6.12 -7.11 6.19
C PRO A 94 6.23 -7.76 7.59
N GLY A 95 5.22 -8.57 7.94
CA GLY A 95 5.16 -9.23 9.24
C GLY A 95 6.09 -10.43 9.34
N LEU A 96 6.59 -10.63 10.55
CA LEU A 96 7.58 -11.64 10.88
C LEU A 96 6.95 -13.00 11.20
N PRO A 97 7.67 -14.12 10.97
CA PRO A 97 8.91 -14.20 10.19
C PRO A 97 8.67 -13.98 8.69
N LEU A 98 9.66 -13.41 7.99
CA LEU A 98 9.53 -13.08 6.57
C LEU A 98 9.64 -14.31 5.67
N GLY A 99 8.57 -14.59 4.92
CA GLY A 99 8.59 -15.52 3.78
C GLY A 99 9.00 -14.88 2.44
N ILE A 100 9.29 -13.58 2.43
CA ILE A 100 9.61 -12.78 1.24
C ILE A 100 10.81 -11.87 1.52
N PRO A 101 11.48 -11.31 0.50
CA PRO A 101 12.51 -10.29 0.71
C PRO A 101 11.97 -9.11 1.54
N PHE A 102 12.83 -8.56 2.41
CA PHE A 102 12.50 -7.37 3.19
C PHE A 102 12.10 -6.22 2.26
N SER A 103 11.00 -5.57 2.59
CA SER A 103 10.49 -4.39 1.88
C SER A 103 9.92 -3.39 2.86
N LEU A 104 9.80 -2.15 2.40
CA LEU A 104 9.33 -1.05 3.20
C LEU A 104 8.56 -0.09 2.30
N TRP A 105 7.46 0.44 2.79
CA TRP A 105 6.65 1.43 2.10
C TRP A 105 6.09 2.44 3.10
N ALA A 106 5.79 3.65 2.64
CA ALA A 106 5.12 4.67 3.44
C ALA A 106 3.75 4.95 2.83
N VAL A 107 2.73 5.09 3.68
CA VAL A 107 1.36 5.41 3.27
C VAL A 107 0.83 6.57 4.09
N SER A 108 -0.21 7.22 3.56
CA SER A 108 -0.97 8.24 4.26
C SER A 108 -2.41 7.81 4.60
N ILE A 109 -2.88 6.69 4.04
CA ILE A 109 -4.26 6.19 4.18
C ILE A 109 -4.28 4.71 4.57
N PRO A 110 -5.42 4.17 5.06
CA PRO A 110 -5.50 2.77 5.46
C PRO A 110 -5.15 1.79 4.34
N THR A 111 -4.61 0.64 4.75
CA THR A 111 -4.17 -0.42 3.84
C THR A 111 -4.83 -1.76 4.17
N ASP A 112 -4.86 -2.65 3.19
CA ASP A 112 -5.19 -4.05 3.45
C ASP A 112 -4.12 -4.70 4.33
N TYR A 113 -4.54 -5.68 5.14
CA TYR A 113 -3.61 -6.45 5.99
C TYR A 113 -2.53 -7.15 5.17
N HIS A 114 -2.81 -7.55 3.93
CA HIS A 114 -1.86 -8.23 3.05
C HIS A 114 -1.09 -7.28 2.12
N PHE A 115 -1.01 -5.98 2.42
CA PHE A 115 -0.39 -4.96 1.55
C PHE A 115 1.07 -5.33 1.17
N LEU A 116 1.93 -5.62 2.15
CA LEU A 116 3.28 -6.17 1.95
C LEU A 116 3.39 -7.60 2.52
N GLY A 117 2.37 -8.44 2.33
CA GLY A 117 2.22 -9.65 3.15
C GLY A 117 1.61 -9.29 4.50
N TYR A 118 1.91 -9.99 5.60
CA TYR A 118 1.29 -9.77 6.92
C TYR A 118 1.66 -8.41 7.55
N SER A 119 1.07 -7.33 7.10
CA SER A 119 1.64 -5.99 7.24
C SER A 119 1.56 -5.48 8.67
N SER A 120 2.69 -4.97 9.18
CA SER A 120 2.79 -4.23 10.44
C SER A 120 2.87 -2.74 10.15
N LEU A 121 2.13 -1.94 10.92
CA LEU A 121 1.99 -0.49 10.72
C LEU A 121 2.72 0.26 11.84
N PHE A 122 3.55 1.22 11.47
CA PHE A 122 4.29 2.10 12.37
C PHE A 122 3.94 3.55 12.02
N PRO A 123 2.86 4.09 12.61
CA PRO A 123 2.38 5.44 12.31
C PRO A 123 3.27 6.49 12.99
N LEU A 124 3.33 7.69 12.41
CA LEU A 124 4.07 8.82 12.97
C LEU A 124 3.39 9.38 14.23
N TRP A 125 2.07 9.41 14.23
CA TRP A 125 1.24 9.79 15.38
C TRP A 125 0.08 8.82 15.60
N ILE A 126 -0.58 8.94 16.75
CA ILE A 126 -1.82 8.25 17.08
C ILE A 126 -2.86 9.27 17.58
N TYR A 127 -4.13 8.94 17.42
CA TYR A 127 -5.27 9.71 17.90
C TYR A 127 -5.87 9.04 19.14
N ALA A 128 -6.09 9.84 20.18
CA ALA A 128 -6.86 9.44 21.36
C ALA A 128 -8.37 9.37 21.05
N ASP A 129 -9.15 8.83 22.00
CA ASP A 129 -10.59 8.62 21.82
C ASP A 129 -11.41 9.93 21.75
N ASP A 130 -10.81 11.07 22.11
CA ASP A 130 -11.37 12.42 21.98
C ASP A 130 -10.94 13.11 20.66
N GLY A 131 -10.12 12.44 19.84
CA GLY A 131 -9.54 12.97 18.60
C GLY A 131 -8.22 13.73 18.79
N THR A 132 -7.69 13.86 20.01
CA THR A 132 -6.40 14.50 20.26
C THR A 132 -5.27 13.71 19.60
N GLN A 133 -4.41 14.39 18.86
CA GLN A 133 -3.23 13.79 18.22
C GLN A 133 -2.04 13.74 19.19
N HIS A 134 -1.38 12.59 19.27
CA HIS A 134 -0.16 12.37 20.06
C HIS A 134 0.95 11.79 19.19
N ASP A 135 2.19 12.18 19.42
CA ASP A 135 3.33 11.55 18.76
C ASP A 135 3.41 10.06 19.11
N ASN A 136 3.75 9.23 18.13
CA ASN A 136 4.00 7.80 18.36
C ASN A 136 5.50 7.49 18.56
N ILE A 137 6.35 8.50 18.48
CA ILE A 137 7.75 8.45 18.90
C ILE A 137 7.83 8.97 20.34
N THR A 138 8.44 8.18 21.22
CA THR A 138 8.54 8.51 22.64
C THR A 138 9.51 9.65 22.90
N ASP A 139 9.29 10.39 23.98
CA ASP A 139 10.23 11.44 24.42
C ASP A 139 11.58 10.85 24.81
N TRP A 140 11.61 9.60 25.28
CA TRP A 140 12.85 8.87 25.51
C TRP A 140 13.68 8.73 24.21
N SER A 141 13.05 8.31 23.11
CA SER A 141 13.74 8.19 21.82
C SER A 141 14.22 9.55 21.33
N LEU A 142 13.38 10.59 21.46
CA LEU A 142 13.78 11.96 21.12
C LEU A 142 15.04 12.39 21.88
N ASN A 143 15.04 12.23 23.20
CA ASN A 143 16.17 12.57 24.07
C ASN A 143 17.43 11.77 23.72
N TYR A 144 17.29 10.47 23.42
CA TYR A 144 18.41 9.64 22.99
C TYR A 144 19.08 10.19 21.72
N PHE A 145 18.31 10.53 20.69
CA PHE A 145 18.85 11.09 19.45
C PHE A 145 19.48 12.47 19.69
N GLN A 146 18.81 13.38 20.39
CA GLN A 146 19.33 14.72 20.68
C GLN A 146 20.66 14.66 21.46
N GLN A 147 20.77 13.77 22.45
CA GLN A 147 22.01 13.57 23.19
C GLN A 147 23.11 12.93 22.34
N ARG A 148 22.77 11.90 21.55
CA ARG A 148 23.74 11.18 20.70
C ARG A 148 24.39 12.07 19.65
N TYR A 149 23.63 13.02 19.12
CA TYR A 149 24.05 13.94 18.07
C TYR A 149 24.44 15.33 18.58
N HIS A 150 24.28 15.59 19.88
CA HIS A 150 24.48 16.91 20.50
C HIS A 150 23.66 18.01 19.79
N ASP A 151 22.42 17.69 19.41
CA ASP A 151 21.56 18.58 18.63
C ASP A 151 20.11 18.53 19.14
N THR A 152 19.70 19.60 19.82
CA THR A 152 18.34 19.75 20.37
C THR A 152 17.29 20.13 19.32
N THR A 153 17.71 20.42 18.09
CA THR A 153 16.78 20.74 16.99
C THR A 153 16.20 19.50 16.32
N ILE A 154 16.74 18.31 16.60
CA ILE A 154 16.19 17.03 16.15
C ILE A 154 14.76 16.89 16.70
N THR A 155 13.82 16.62 15.80
CA THR A 155 12.40 16.41 16.10
C THR A 155 12.03 14.94 15.95
N LYS A 156 10.90 14.54 16.53
CA LYS A 156 10.32 13.20 16.32
C LYS A 156 10.04 12.91 14.85
N TRP A 157 9.56 13.91 14.10
CA TRP A 157 9.40 13.80 12.65
C TRP A 157 10.73 13.47 11.97
N ALA A 158 11.80 14.20 12.29
CA ALA A 158 13.12 13.94 11.70
C ALA A 158 13.65 12.53 12.04
N ILE A 159 13.31 12.00 13.23
CA ILE A 159 13.65 10.63 13.63
C ILE A 159 12.88 9.61 12.79
N PHE A 160 11.59 9.83 12.53
CA PHE A 160 10.80 8.96 11.65
C PHE A 160 11.42 8.87 10.25
N ASP A 161 11.76 10.02 9.68
CA ASP A 161 12.41 10.10 8.37
C ASP A 161 13.79 9.42 8.39
N TYR A 162 14.59 9.65 9.43
CA TYR A 162 15.87 8.98 9.63
C TYR A 162 15.73 7.46 9.66
N VAL A 163 14.76 6.93 10.42
CA VAL A 163 14.47 5.48 10.47
C VAL A 163 14.11 4.97 9.08
N TYR A 164 13.29 5.70 8.33
CA TYR A 164 12.91 5.32 6.98
C TYR A 164 14.12 5.21 6.03
N ALA A 165 15.08 6.14 6.15
CA ALA A 165 16.33 6.13 5.40
C ALA A 165 17.19 4.92 5.75
N VAL A 166 17.43 4.65 7.04
CA VAL A 166 18.20 3.49 7.50
C VAL A 166 17.63 2.19 6.97
N LEU A 167 16.32 2.04 7.03
CA LEU A 167 15.64 0.85 6.52
C LEU A 167 15.62 0.76 4.99
N HIS A 168 15.95 1.83 4.25
CA HIS A 168 16.14 1.82 2.80
C HIS A 168 17.58 1.57 2.36
N ASP A 169 18.56 1.74 3.24
CA ASP A 169 19.97 1.54 2.91
C ASP A 169 20.27 0.06 2.60
N SER A 170 20.87 -0.17 1.44
CA SER A 170 21.16 -1.50 0.95
C SER A 170 22.20 -2.23 1.81
N ARG A 171 23.15 -1.49 2.40
CA ARG A 171 24.21 -2.05 3.23
C ARG A 171 23.63 -2.51 4.57
N TYR A 172 22.76 -1.71 5.20
CA TYR A 172 21.98 -2.11 6.37
C TYR A 172 21.19 -3.40 6.11
N ARG A 173 20.42 -3.45 5.02
CA ARG A 173 19.63 -4.64 4.66
C ARG A 173 20.50 -5.89 4.42
N GLN A 174 21.71 -5.72 3.87
CA GLN A 174 22.65 -6.81 3.65
C GLN A 174 23.27 -7.30 4.96
N GLN A 175 23.78 -6.40 5.81
CA GLN A 175 24.42 -6.77 7.08
C GLN A 175 23.44 -7.45 8.04
N PHE A 176 22.20 -6.98 8.10
CA PHE A 176 21.18 -7.50 9.02
C PHE A 176 20.18 -8.44 8.35
N ALA A 177 20.51 -9.00 7.18
CA ALA A 177 19.58 -9.81 6.38
C ALA A 177 18.97 -11.00 7.13
N LEU A 178 19.73 -11.65 8.03
CA LEU A 178 19.22 -12.75 8.85
C LEU A 178 18.28 -12.25 9.96
N ASN A 179 18.63 -11.15 10.64
CA ASN A 179 17.79 -10.55 11.67
C ASN A 179 16.47 -10.05 11.10
N LEU A 180 16.52 -9.34 9.96
CA LEU A 180 15.34 -8.79 9.30
C LEU A 180 14.34 -9.87 8.85
N LYS A 181 14.77 -11.13 8.73
CA LYS A 181 13.87 -12.27 8.43
C LYS A 181 13.08 -12.73 9.65
N SER A 182 13.58 -12.53 10.87
CA SER A 182 13.03 -13.18 12.06
C SER A 182 12.64 -12.21 13.17
N GLU A 183 13.20 -11.00 13.18
CA GLU A 183 13.08 -10.02 14.26
C GLU A 183 12.78 -8.63 13.71
N PHE A 184 12.23 -7.76 14.57
CA PHE A 184 12.00 -6.37 14.20
C PHE A 184 13.33 -5.64 13.96
N PRO A 185 13.40 -4.73 12.99
CA PRO A 185 14.61 -4.00 12.69
C PRO A 185 15.11 -3.19 13.88
N ARG A 186 16.42 -3.24 14.14
CA ARG A 186 17.09 -2.37 15.11
C ARG A 186 17.80 -1.25 14.37
N ILE A 187 17.63 -0.02 14.81
CA ILE A 187 18.07 1.17 14.08
C ILE A 187 19.42 1.67 14.62
N PRO A 188 20.53 1.54 13.86
CA PRO A 188 21.81 2.14 14.22
C PRO A 188 21.81 3.67 14.09
N THR A 189 22.77 4.30 14.75
CA THR A 189 23.05 5.74 14.64
C THR A 189 24.23 5.96 13.69
N HIS A 190 24.02 6.68 12.59
CA HIS A 190 25.04 7.05 11.61
C HIS A 190 25.58 8.45 11.88
N PRO A 191 26.82 8.80 11.45
CA PRO A 191 27.45 10.07 11.81
C PRO A 191 26.67 11.34 11.44
N ASP A 192 26.02 11.39 10.27
CA ASP A 192 25.34 12.59 9.75
C ASP A 192 23.81 12.43 9.81
N PHE A 193 23.21 12.67 10.98
CA PHE A 193 21.76 12.49 11.17
C PHE A 193 20.92 13.21 10.11
N TRP A 194 21.24 14.46 9.82
CA TRP A 194 20.42 15.30 8.94
C TRP A 194 20.52 14.88 7.47
N ALA A 195 21.67 14.40 7.00
CA ALA A 195 21.78 13.85 5.65
C ALA A 195 20.89 12.60 5.47
N TRP A 196 20.90 11.69 6.45
CA TRP A 196 20.05 10.51 6.45
C TRP A 196 18.57 10.87 6.57
N SER A 197 18.21 11.72 7.54
CA SER A 197 16.84 12.19 7.76
C SER A 197 16.27 12.88 6.53
N ARG A 198 17.02 13.77 5.87
CA ARG A 198 16.56 14.46 4.65
C ARG A 198 16.22 13.49 3.52
N ILE A 199 17.10 12.53 3.23
CA ILE A 199 16.83 11.52 2.19
C ILE A 199 15.62 10.65 2.60
N GLY A 200 15.50 10.33 3.88
CA GLY A 200 14.37 9.62 4.46
C GLY A 200 13.04 10.33 4.24
N GLY A 201 12.96 11.62 4.54
CA GLY A 201 11.75 12.43 4.36
C GLY A 201 11.36 12.55 2.88
N GLU A 202 12.34 12.74 2.00
CA GLU A 202 12.12 12.73 0.55
C GLU A 202 11.54 11.38 0.08
N LEU A 203 12.03 10.25 0.62
CA LEU A 203 11.51 8.91 0.34
C LEU A 203 10.10 8.69 0.92
N VAL A 204 9.83 9.13 2.16
CA VAL A 204 8.50 9.04 2.79
C VAL A 204 7.48 9.78 1.92
N GLN A 205 7.78 11.03 1.54
CA GLN A 205 6.89 11.82 0.70
C GLN A 205 6.66 11.15 -0.66
N LEU A 206 7.74 10.74 -1.33
CA LEU A 206 7.67 10.08 -2.63
C LEU A 206 6.76 8.85 -2.62
N HIS A 207 6.81 8.04 -1.56
CA HIS A 207 6.02 6.81 -1.46
C HIS A 207 4.59 7.05 -0.97
N ALA A 208 4.39 7.93 0.02
CA ALA A 208 3.06 8.23 0.56
C ALA A 208 2.19 9.01 -0.44
N GLU A 209 2.82 9.81 -1.31
CA GLU A 209 2.17 10.68 -2.29
C GLU A 209 2.45 10.25 -3.74
N PHE A 210 2.72 8.96 -3.98
CA PHE A 210 3.16 8.45 -5.29
C PHE A 210 2.24 8.82 -6.48
N GLU A 211 0.96 9.10 -6.23
CA GLU A 211 -0.02 9.48 -7.25
C GLU A 211 0.04 10.95 -7.64
N THR A 212 0.67 11.81 -6.85
CA THR A 212 0.85 13.25 -7.18
C THR A 212 2.17 13.48 -7.92
N VAL A 213 3.06 12.49 -7.91
CA VAL A 213 4.36 12.54 -8.58
C VAL A 213 4.18 12.74 -10.10
N PRO A 214 4.95 13.65 -10.73
CA PRO A 214 4.91 13.84 -12.17
C PRO A 214 5.26 12.54 -12.92
N PRO A 215 4.49 12.16 -13.96
CA PRO A 215 4.74 10.93 -14.69
C PRO A 215 6.14 10.91 -15.33
N TRP A 216 6.73 9.72 -15.44
CA TRP A 216 7.88 9.52 -16.31
C TRP A 216 7.44 9.63 -17.79
N PRO A 217 8.20 10.30 -18.67
CA PRO A 217 7.83 10.48 -20.06
C PRO A 217 8.04 9.19 -20.86
N LEU A 218 7.19 8.19 -20.63
CA LEU A 218 7.21 6.92 -21.37
C LEU A 218 6.73 7.12 -22.80
N LYS A 219 7.42 6.50 -23.76
CA LYS A 219 7.01 6.51 -25.16
C LYS A 219 5.88 5.50 -25.38
N ARG A 220 4.71 6.00 -25.76
CA ARG A 220 3.55 5.17 -26.12
C ARG A 220 3.54 4.93 -27.63
N VAL A 221 3.51 3.65 -28.03
CA VAL A 221 3.33 3.23 -29.42
C VAL A 221 1.98 2.55 -29.55
N GLU A 222 1.22 2.97 -30.56
CA GLU A 222 -0.07 2.39 -30.92
C GLU A 222 0.03 1.67 -32.26
N GLN A 223 -0.57 0.48 -32.32
CA GLN A 223 -0.70 -0.33 -33.52
C GLN A 223 -2.17 -0.35 -33.94
N GLU A 224 -2.42 -0.10 -35.23
CA GLU A 224 -3.76 -0.27 -35.78
C GLU A 224 -4.14 -1.75 -35.83
N ILE A 225 -5.25 -2.10 -35.18
CA ILE A 225 -5.79 -3.45 -35.17
C ILE A 225 -7.26 -3.43 -35.57
N LYS A 226 -7.70 -4.45 -36.30
CA LYS A 226 -9.09 -4.58 -36.81
C LYS A 226 -10.08 -5.10 -35.76
N MET A 227 -9.59 -5.54 -34.60
CA MET A 227 -10.39 -6.17 -33.53
C MET A 227 -10.21 -5.40 -32.22
N PRO A 228 -11.14 -5.54 -31.24
CA PRO A 228 -10.96 -4.97 -29.92
C PRO A 228 -9.61 -5.42 -29.30
N PRO A 229 -8.83 -4.50 -28.70
CA PRO A 229 -7.54 -4.85 -28.10
C PRO A 229 -7.67 -5.89 -26.99
N LYS A 230 -6.80 -6.90 -27.03
CA LYS A 230 -6.72 -7.93 -25.97
C LYS A 230 -5.70 -7.52 -24.91
N CYS A 231 -6.12 -7.44 -23.65
CA CYS A 231 -5.26 -7.15 -22.51
C CYS A 231 -4.02 -8.08 -22.47
N ARG A 232 -2.82 -7.52 -22.31
CA ARG A 232 -1.55 -8.27 -22.21
C ARG A 232 -0.83 -8.06 -20.89
N LEU A 233 -0.67 -6.80 -20.45
CA LEU A 233 0.01 -6.41 -19.21
C LEU A 233 1.31 -7.20 -18.95
N LYS A 234 2.21 -7.18 -19.94
CA LYS A 234 3.44 -7.97 -19.95
C LYS A 234 4.66 -7.06 -20.07
N ALA A 235 5.58 -7.17 -19.11
CA ALA A 235 6.85 -6.46 -19.14
C ALA A 235 7.94 -7.28 -19.84
N ASN A 236 8.78 -6.61 -20.62
CA ASN A 236 10.10 -7.07 -21.04
C ASN A 236 11.16 -6.12 -20.46
N LYS A 237 11.84 -6.59 -19.41
CA LYS A 237 12.80 -5.78 -18.65
C LYS A 237 14.07 -5.49 -19.44
N THR A 238 14.49 -6.44 -20.27
CA THR A 238 15.71 -6.32 -21.10
C THR A 238 15.53 -5.25 -22.17
N ASP A 239 14.37 -5.24 -22.82
CA ASP A 239 14.08 -4.28 -23.89
C ASP A 239 13.49 -2.96 -23.37
N GLY A 240 13.22 -2.86 -22.07
CA GLY A 240 12.62 -1.66 -21.46
C GLY A 240 11.21 -1.37 -21.95
N THR A 241 10.38 -2.40 -22.15
CA THR A 241 9.02 -2.27 -22.69
C THR A 241 7.96 -2.93 -21.81
N ILE A 242 6.73 -2.41 -21.89
CA ILE A 242 5.51 -3.00 -21.32
C ILE A 242 4.44 -3.04 -22.40
N GLU A 243 3.99 -4.24 -22.76
CA GLU A 243 2.80 -4.45 -23.58
C GLU A 243 1.57 -4.27 -22.70
N ILE A 244 0.75 -3.26 -22.98
CA ILE A 244 -0.48 -2.97 -22.24
C ILE A 244 -1.59 -3.88 -22.74
N ASP A 245 -1.81 -3.87 -24.04
CA ASP A 245 -2.72 -4.75 -24.77
C ASP A 245 -2.14 -5.09 -26.15
N SER A 246 -2.94 -5.67 -27.04
CA SER A 246 -2.49 -6.03 -28.39
C SER A 246 -2.27 -4.84 -29.34
N ALA A 247 -2.70 -3.64 -28.97
CA ALA A 247 -2.53 -2.42 -29.76
C ALA A 247 -1.47 -1.48 -29.15
N THR A 248 -1.35 -1.44 -27.83
CA THR A 248 -0.57 -0.41 -27.13
C THR A 248 0.63 -0.99 -26.39
N THR A 249 1.80 -0.40 -26.64
CA THR A 249 3.05 -0.71 -25.96
C THR A 249 3.68 0.55 -25.40
N LEU A 250 4.14 0.50 -24.15
CA LEU A 250 4.99 1.50 -23.53
C LEU A 250 6.45 1.10 -23.72
N MET A 251 7.28 2.05 -24.14
CA MET A 251 8.70 1.88 -24.41
C MET A 251 9.54 2.88 -23.60
N GLU A 252 10.85 2.70 -23.66
CA GLU A 252 11.85 3.58 -23.03
C GLU A 252 11.74 3.60 -21.50
N ILE A 253 11.37 2.45 -20.91
CA ILE A 253 11.39 2.27 -19.46
C ILE A 253 12.85 2.12 -19.01
N PRO A 254 13.37 3.00 -18.13
CA PRO A 254 14.74 2.92 -17.66
C PRO A 254 15.04 1.60 -16.94
N ALA A 255 16.25 1.06 -17.12
CA ALA A 255 16.68 -0.16 -16.45
C ALA A 255 16.53 -0.08 -14.92
N SER A 256 16.87 1.08 -14.33
CA SER A 256 16.76 1.32 -12.89
C SER A 256 15.32 1.26 -12.36
N ALA A 257 14.30 1.46 -13.20
CA ALA A 257 12.90 1.32 -12.78
C ALA A 257 12.55 -0.12 -12.35
N TRP A 258 13.36 -1.10 -12.79
CA TRP A 258 13.21 -2.52 -12.48
C TRP A 258 14.02 -2.98 -11.26
N GLU A 259 14.85 -2.11 -10.68
CA GLU A 259 15.67 -2.46 -9.51
C GLU A 259 14.89 -2.31 -8.20
N TYR A 260 13.92 -1.39 -8.14
CA TYR A 260 13.13 -1.17 -6.93
C TYR A 260 12.08 -2.28 -6.72
N GLN A 261 12.30 -3.08 -5.67
CA GLN A 261 11.48 -4.23 -5.32
C GLN A 261 10.67 -4.03 -4.03
N LEU A 262 9.43 -4.49 -4.07
CA LEU A 262 8.53 -4.61 -2.93
C LEU A 262 8.18 -6.09 -2.76
N GLY A 263 8.95 -6.78 -1.92
CA GLY A 263 8.90 -8.23 -1.76
C GLY A 263 9.53 -8.93 -2.96
N THR A 264 8.78 -9.78 -3.65
CA THR A 264 9.27 -10.59 -4.78
C THR A 264 9.06 -9.95 -6.15
N ARG A 265 8.53 -8.73 -6.19
CA ARG A 265 8.14 -8.03 -7.43
C ARG A 265 8.67 -6.62 -7.46
N THR A 266 8.97 -6.14 -8.65
CA THR A 266 9.23 -4.72 -8.88
C THR A 266 7.95 -3.91 -8.69
N ALA A 267 8.09 -2.60 -8.45
CA ALA A 267 6.95 -1.71 -8.31
C ALA A 267 6.05 -1.70 -9.58
N LEU A 268 6.64 -1.74 -10.78
CA LEU A 268 5.89 -1.82 -12.03
C LEU A 268 5.14 -3.16 -12.16
N GLU A 269 5.76 -4.28 -11.79
CA GLU A 269 5.09 -5.60 -11.80
C GLU A 269 3.90 -5.68 -10.84
N TRP A 270 3.93 -4.94 -9.73
CA TRP A 270 2.78 -4.84 -8.83
C TRP A 270 1.57 -4.23 -9.54
N VAL A 271 1.75 -3.15 -10.29
CA VAL A 271 0.69 -2.55 -11.10
C VAL A 271 0.19 -3.56 -12.12
N LEU A 272 1.09 -4.15 -12.91
CA LEU A 272 0.69 -5.10 -13.96
C LEU A 272 -0.08 -6.30 -13.42
N ASP A 273 0.34 -6.87 -12.29
CA ASP A 273 -0.33 -8.04 -11.72
C ASP A 273 -1.75 -7.74 -11.21
N GLN A 274 -1.94 -6.57 -10.60
CA GLN A 274 -3.20 -6.23 -9.94
C GLN A 274 -4.29 -5.79 -10.91
N TYR A 275 -3.92 -5.31 -12.10
CA TYR A 275 -4.87 -4.92 -13.14
C TYR A 275 -5.16 -6.04 -14.16
N LYS A 276 -4.57 -7.24 -13.99
CA LYS A 276 -4.94 -8.42 -14.78
C LYS A 276 -6.39 -8.82 -14.53
N GLU A 277 -7.11 -9.08 -15.62
CA GLU A 277 -8.44 -9.68 -15.55
C GLU A 277 -8.35 -11.09 -14.95
N ARG A 278 -9.05 -11.31 -13.85
CA ARG A 278 -9.15 -12.61 -13.19
C ARG A 278 -10.59 -12.83 -12.74
N PRO A 279 -11.22 -13.96 -13.08
CA PRO A 279 -12.55 -14.25 -12.56
C PRO A 279 -12.49 -14.35 -11.03
N PRO A 280 -13.44 -13.75 -10.30
CA PRO A 280 -13.53 -13.91 -8.85
C PRO A 280 -13.58 -15.39 -8.47
N LYS A 281 -12.89 -15.76 -7.38
CA LYS A 281 -12.93 -17.14 -6.86
C LYS A 281 -14.29 -17.50 -6.28
N ASP A 282 -14.89 -16.55 -5.58
CA ASP A 282 -16.21 -16.70 -4.97
C ASP A 282 -17.30 -16.88 -6.05
N PRO A 283 -18.12 -17.94 -5.99
CA PRO A 283 -19.14 -18.23 -7.00
C PRO A 283 -20.20 -17.14 -7.12
N THR A 284 -20.70 -16.62 -6.00
CA THR A 284 -21.72 -15.56 -5.98
C THR A 284 -21.18 -14.29 -6.61
N ILE A 285 -19.96 -13.88 -6.23
CA ILE A 285 -19.32 -12.70 -6.80
C ILE A 285 -19.04 -12.89 -8.29
N ARG A 286 -18.64 -14.09 -8.72
CA ARG A 286 -18.41 -14.40 -10.14
C ARG A 286 -19.70 -14.30 -10.95
N ALA A 287 -20.80 -14.85 -10.44
CA ALA A 287 -22.07 -14.91 -11.15
C ALA A 287 -22.76 -13.54 -11.22
N GLN A 288 -22.72 -12.76 -10.14
CA GLN A 288 -23.54 -11.55 -10.01
C GLN A 288 -22.76 -10.24 -10.19
N PHE A 289 -21.44 -10.24 -9.95
CA PHE A 289 -20.67 -8.99 -9.84
C PHE A 289 -19.30 -9.02 -10.56
N ASN A 290 -19.12 -9.90 -11.52
CA ASN A 290 -17.91 -9.95 -12.34
C ASN A 290 -17.98 -8.94 -13.50
N THR A 291 -17.77 -7.67 -13.18
CA THR A 291 -17.91 -6.55 -14.12
C THR A 291 -16.57 -5.89 -14.48
N TYR A 292 -15.44 -6.48 -14.10
CA TYR A 292 -14.12 -5.90 -14.36
C TYR A 292 -13.70 -6.18 -15.81
N GLN A 293 -13.41 -5.12 -16.54
CA GLN A 293 -12.79 -5.18 -17.87
C GLN A 293 -11.61 -4.21 -17.86
N PHE A 294 -10.44 -4.68 -18.29
CA PHE A 294 -9.22 -3.88 -18.31
C PHE A 294 -9.35 -2.66 -19.21
N ALA A 295 -10.11 -2.75 -20.30
CA ALA A 295 -10.37 -1.66 -21.23
C ALA A 295 -10.87 -0.38 -20.52
N ASP A 296 -11.70 -0.54 -19.48
CA ASP A 296 -12.23 0.58 -18.67
C ASP A 296 -11.15 1.33 -17.86
N TYR A 297 -10.00 0.70 -17.63
CA TYR A 297 -8.92 1.20 -16.77
C TYR A 297 -7.61 1.45 -17.54
N LYS A 298 -7.57 1.19 -18.85
CA LYS A 298 -6.35 1.25 -19.67
C LYS A 298 -5.58 2.54 -19.48
N GLU A 299 -6.24 3.68 -19.66
CA GLU A 299 -5.58 4.99 -19.56
C GLU A 299 -5.12 5.30 -18.13
N GLN A 300 -5.93 4.97 -17.14
CA GLN A 300 -5.55 5.08 -15.72
C GLN A 300 -4.31 4.23 -15.40
N VAL A 301 -4.21 3.03 -15.96
CA VAL A 301 -3.08 2.12 -15.75
C VAL A 301 -1.82 2.64 -16.44
N ILE A 302 -1.94 3.18 -17.65
CA ILE A 302 -0.81 3.81 -18.36
C ILE A 302 -0.26 5.00 -17.55
N GLU A 303 -1.14 5.88 -17.08
CA GLU A 303 -0.77 7.02 -16.23
C GLU A 303 -0.11 6.56 -14.93
N LEU A 304 -0.70 5.56 -14.27
CA LEU A 304 -0.16 4.98 -13.05
C LEU A 304 1.22 4.36 -13.29
N LEU A 305 1.41 3.59 -14.36
CA LEU A 305 2.71 3.00 -14.71
C LEU A 305 3.77 4.08 -14.95
N ALA A 306 3.42 5.19 -15.59
CA ALA A 306 4.33 6.32 -15.78
C ALA A 306 4.75 6.95 -14.43
N ARG A 307 3.81 7.14 -13.50
CA ARG A 307 4.12 7.64 -12.15
C ARG A 307 4.95 6.65 -11.35
N VAL A 308 4.58 5.37 -11.36
CA VAL A 308 5.34 4.31 -10.68
C VAL A 308 6.74 4.17 -11.26
N CYS A 309 6.92 4.34 -12.57
CA CYS A 309 8.24 4.38 -13.18
C CYS A 309 9.10 5.53 -12.61
N ARG A 310 8.54 6.74 -12.50
CA ARG A 310 9.22 7.87 -11.86
C ARG A 310 9.59 7.55 -10.42
N VAL A 311 8.65 7.00 -9.66
CA VAL A 311 8.87 6.64 -8.26
C VAL A 311 9.99 5.62 -8.14
N SER A 312 9.97 4.52 -8.90
CA SER A 312 11.05 3.52 -8.89
C SER A 312 12.42 4.12 -9.15
N VAL A 313 12.56 4.93 -10.20
CA VAL A 313 13.84 5.56 -10.56
C VAL A 313 14.29 6.53 -9.46
N ALA A 314 13.38 7.35 -8.94
CA ALA A 314 13.69 8.29 -7.87
C ALA A 314 14.12 7.54 -6.59
N THR A 315 13.43 6.48 -6.21
CA THR A 315 13.77 5.66 -5.04
C THR A 315 15.15 5.02 -5.19
N VAL A 316 15.49 4.47 -6.36
CA VAL A 316 16.83 3.91 -6.61
C VAL A 316 17.90 5.00 -6.48
N ASN A 317 17.67 6.19 -7.05
CA ASN A 317 18.61 7.30 -6.93
C ASN A 317 18.81 7.71 -5.45
N LYS A 318 17.75 7.71 -4.64
CA LYS A 318 17.86 7.98 -3.19
C LYS A 318 18.61 6.89 -2.45
N MET A 319 18.38 5.62 -2.78
CA MET A 319 19.14 4.50 -2.22
C MET A 319 20.63 4.59 -2.57
N GLN A 320 20.97 5.04 -3.78
CA GLN A 320 22.37 5.30 -4.16
C GLN A 320 22.98 6.47 -3.39
N GLN A 321 22.21 7.53 -3.13
CA GLN A 321 22.64 8.65 -2.28
C GLN A 321 22.91 8.18 -0.84
N LEU A 322 22.06 7.34 -0.27
CA LEU A 322 22.29 6.73 1.05
C LEU A 322 23.59 5.94 1.08
N ALA A 323 23.86 5.14 0.04
CA ALA A 323 25.07 4.32 -0.06
C ALA A 323 26.38 5.14 -0.09
N GLN A 324 26.31 6.44 -0.45
CA GLN A 324 27.44 7.36 -0.42
C GLN A 324 27.66 8.00 0.96
N LEU A 325 26.65 7.99 1.83
CA LEU A 325 26.80 8.49 3.20
C LEU A 325 27.67 7.56 4.03
N ARG A 326 28.35 8.13 5.03
CA ARG A 326 29.12 7.35 6.01
C ARG A 326 28.17 6.46 6.80
N TRP A 327 28.55 5.18 6.87
CA TRP A 327 27.82 4.14 7.58
C TRP A 327 28.34 3.99 9.00
#